data_AF-A0A286GAQ4-F1
#
_entry.id   AF-A0A286GAQ4-F1
#
_cell.length_a   1.000
_cell.length_b   1.000
_cell.length_c   1.000
_cell.angle_alpha   90.00
_cell.angle_beta   90.00
_cell.angle_gamma   90.00
#
_symmetry.space_group_name_H-M   'P 1'
#
loop_
_entity.id
_entity.type
_entity.pdbx_description
1 polymer ?
#
loop_
_entity_poly.entity_id
_entity_poly.type
_entity_poly.pdbx_seq_one_letter_code
_entity_poly.pdbx_strand_id
1 'polypeptide(L)'
;MTRRRRTGLLSASLAAMTAGLLSGGAAAETLDPKALITERCASCHTPEGTDSWKRISHIRKTPEGWEMTLFRMGHLHGAKLSANEATALIRYLSDTQGLAPSETADYRYILERQPNVSEAEADEGLVTTCARCHSFARVALQRRDADEWLKLANFHVGQFPTAEYQFMSRDHEYWKRISTEMPKILGDRFPYQTAAWTAWKDADKPDPAGTWIVSAYQPGRGAIGGSMAVAPAADGTYTVTYDLVDASGQPVAGGGLATVFGGYEWRASTDLGGGSMREIMALSEDGKTLSGRMFQADADEIGARVTAVKADGQPTLVGLSQASLKAGESKTVTLYGDALPSTVDFGPGITVAPLTAAGDRVTVKVTAAKDAAPGWRTVKAGGSELSQAFAVYKSVDSVKVEPETAVARVGGGGGAMAAITAQLEAVGYLNGADGEPGTDDDVRLGALPATWTAANRDAAAEAMEDAKFALTSHGGGLFQPALAGPNPQRRFGTNNVGDLAVTAAVKNGGKTVTGEGRLVVTVQRWNDPPIH
;
A
#
# COMPACT_ATOMS: atom_id res chain seq x y z
N MET A 1 30.37 17.10 50.37
CA MET A 1 29.55 16.26 51.27
C MET A 1 29.31 14.90 50.62
N THR A 2 30.02 13.90 51.13
CA THR A 2 29.69 12.47 51.23
C THR A 2 28.73 11.79 50.24
N ARG A 3 29.34 10.89 49.45
CA ARG A 3 28.82 9.65 48.85
C ARG A 3 27.80 8.91 49.72
N ARG A 4 26.84 8.23 49.07
CA ARG A 4 26.48 6.84 49.43
C ARG A 4 25.98 6.05 48.22
N ARG A 5 26.77 5.03 47.86
CA ARG A 5 26.38 3.86 47.05
C ARG A 5 25.51 2.93 47.90
N ARG A 6 24.56 2.22 47.28
CA ARG A 6 24.06 0.92 47.74
C ARG A 6 23.94 -0.06 46.56
N THR A 7 24.96 -0.91 46.42
CA THR A 7 24.84 -2.35 46.13
C THR A 7 23.91 -2.97 47.18
N GLY A 8 22.99 -3.93 46.94
CA GLY A 8 23.03 -5.18 46.18
C GLY A 8 22.50 -6.30 47.12
N LEU A 9 22.06 -7.44 46.56
CA LEU A 9 21.54 -8.69 47.17
C LEU A 9 20.01 -8.74 47.42
N LEU A 10 19.26 -9.50 46.59
CA LEU A 10 19.08 -10.97 46.53
C LEU A 10 18.11 -11.49 47.61
N SER A 11 16.94 -11.93 47.17
CA SER A 11 16.22 -13.05 47.77
C SER A 11 15.40 -13.72 46.68
N ALA A 12 15.85 -14.92 46.34
CA ALA A 12 15.19 -15.86 45.47
C ALA A 12 13.97 -16.45 46.20
N SER A 13 12.86 -16.56 45.47
CA SER A 13 11.77 -17.48 45.82
C SER A 13 11.29 -18.13 44.53
N LEU A 14 11.96 -19.23 44.19
CA LEU A 14 11.51 -20.19 43.20
C LEU A 14 10.49 -21.10 43.91
N ALA A 15 9.22 -20.99 43.55
CA ALA A 15 8.20 -21.97 43.91
C ALA A 15 7.48 -22.39 42.64
N ALA A 16 7.65 -23.67 42.32
CA ALA A 16 7.05 -24.35 41.19
C ALA A 16 5.52 -24.39 41.30
N MET A 17 4.83 -24.07 40.21
CA MET A 17 3.48 -24.58 39.92
C MET A 17 3.45 -25.08 38.47
N THR A 18 3.67 -26.38 38.34
CA THR A 18 3.20 -27.19 37.21
C THR A 18 1.84 -27.76 37.59
N ALA A 19 0.77 -27.32 36.91
CA ALA A 19 -0.42 -28.11 36.56
C ALA A 19 -1.52 -27.19 36.01
N GLY A 20 -2.04 -27.50 34.82
CA GLY A 20 -3.32 -26.95 34.36
C GLY A 20 -3.40 -26.40 32.94
N LEU A 21 -2.71 -26.98 31.95
CA LEU A 21 -3.13 -26.85 30.55
C LEU A 21 -4.34 -27.76 30.33
N LEU A 22 -5.50 -27.31 30.80
CA LEU A 22 -6.79 -27.83 30.36
C LEU A 22 -7.21 -27.01 29.15
N SER A 23 -7.05 -27.66 28.00
CA SER A 23 -7.76 -27.43 26.76
C SER A 23 -9.24 -27.10 27.00
N GLY A 24 -9.56 -25.81 26.90
CA GLY A 24 -10.90 -25.29 26.68
C GLY A 24 -10.94 -24.61 25.33
N GLY A 25 -10.86 -25.40 24.26
CA GLY A 25 -11.28 -24.93 22.94
C GLY A 25 -12.78 -24.71 23.00
N ALA A 26 -13.20 -23.50 23.38
CA ALA A 26 -14.54 -23.05 23.06
C ALA A 26 -14.65 -23.14 21.54
N ALA A 27 -15.50 -24.06 21.04
CA ALA A 27 -15.85 -24.08 19.64
C ALA A 27 -16.31 -22.66 19.29
N ALA A 28 -15.64 -22.02 18.34
CA ALA A 28 -16.08 -20.72 17.85
C ALA A 28 -17.53 -20.89 17.38
N GLU A 29 -18.45 -20.16 18.02
CA GLU A 29 -19.84 -20.16 17.62
C GLU A 29 -19.90 -19.68 16.16
N THR A 30 -20.36 -20.56 15.26
CA THR A 30 -20.51 -20.21 13.86
C THR A 30 -21.62 -19.20 13.73
N LEU A 31 -21.26 -17.93 13.61
CA LEU A 31 -22.20 -16.83 13.40
C LEU A 31 -22.89 -17.02 12.04
N ASP A 32 -24.23 -16.93 12.02
CA ASP A 32 -25.01 -16.84 10.78
C ASP A 32 -25.16 -15.36 10.39
N PRO A 33 -24.49 -14.87 9.33
CA PRO A 33 -24.57 -13.47 8.93
C PRO A 33 -25.97 -13.03 8.52
N LYS A 34 -26.82 -13.93 7.99
CA LYS A 34 -28.20 -13.59 7.60
C LYS A 34 -29.08 -13.37 8.83
N ALA A 35 -28.94 -14.24 9.83
CA ALA A 35 -29.56 -14.04 11.13
C ALA A 35 -29.08 -12.74 11.78
N LEU A 36 -27.76 -12.45 11.73
CA LEU A 36 -27.21 -11.20 12.25
C LEU A 36 -27.80 -9.96 11.58
N ILE A 37 -27.99 -9.94 10.26
CA ILE A 37 -28.67 -8.80 9.59
C ILE A 37 -30.09 -8.64 10.13
N THR A 38 -30.82 -9.73 10.29
CA THR A 38 -32.18 -9.69 10.84
C THR A 38 -32.19 -9.15 12.26
N GLU A 39 -31.32 -9.65 13.13
CA GLU A 39 -31.26 -9.28 14.55
C GLU A 39 -30.73 -7.86 14.79
N ARG A 40 -29.76 -7.42 13.98
CA ARG A 40 -29.01 -6.18 14.21
C ARG A 40 -29.46 -5.03 13.32
N CYS A 41 -30.10 -5.29 12.17
CA CYS A 41 -30.41 -4.27 11.17
C CYS A 41 -31.91 -4.08 10.91
N ALA A 42 -32.76 -5.09 11.16
CA ALA A 42 -34.18 -5.05 10.78
C ALA A 42 -35.03 -3.98 11.48
N SER A 43 -34.57 -3.45 12.62
CA SER A 43 -35.24 -2.34 13.32
C SER A 43 -35.24 -1.03 12.52
N CYS A 44 -34.32 -0.89 11.55
CA CYS A 44 -34.20 0.30 10.70
C CYS A 44 -34.29 -0.03 9.20
N HIS A 45 -33.78 -1.19 8.79
CA HIS A 45 -33.81 -1.62 7.40
C HIS A 45 -35.02 -2.53 7.16
N THR A 46 -35.99 -2.05 6.38
CA THR A 46 -37.19 -2.83 6.04
C THR A 46 -36.80 -4.01 5.14
N PRO A 47 -37.28 -5.24 5.44
CA PRO A 47 -37.11 -6.39 4.55
C PRO A 47 -37.92 -6.20 3.26
N GLU A 48 -37.35 -6.63 2.13
CA GLU A 48 -37.94 -6.60 0.79
C GLU A 48 -38.04 -8.01 0.18
N GLY A 49 -37.67 -9.03 0.94
CA GLY A 49 -37.70 -10.44 0.57
C GLY A 49 -37.02 -11.29 1.65
N THR A 50 -36.75 -12.56 1.38
CA THR A 50 -36.13 -13.49 2.34
C THR A 50 -34.73 -13.04 2.79
N ASP A 51 -33.90 -12.58 1.85
CA ASP A 51 -32.52 -12.13 2.09
C ASP A 51 -32.25 -10.72 1.51
N SER A 52 -33.32 -9.94 1.29
CA SER A 52 -33.24 -8.61 0.68
C SER A 52 -33.74 -7.54 1.65
N TRP A 53 -33.02 -6.43 1.71
CA TRP A 53 -33.19 -5.38 2.70
C TRP A 53 -33.02 -4.00 2.07
N LYS A 54 -33.90 -3.06 2.42
CA LYS A 54 -33.77 -1.66 2.00
C LYS A 54 -32.37 -1.14 2.28
N ARG A 55 -31.77 -0.46 1.29
CA ARG A 55 -30.38 0.05 1.29
C ARG A 55 -29.32 -1.05 1.22
N ILE A 56 -29.32 -2.00 2.16
CA ILE A 56 -28.25 -2.99 2.30
C ILE A 56 -28.11 -3.82 1.02
N SER A 57 -29.24 -4.22 0.41
CA SER A 57 -29.26 -5.09 -0.77
C SER A 57 -29.06 -4.37 -2.11
N HIS A 58 -28.90 -3.04 -2.09
CA HIS A 58 -28.89 -2.18 -3.29
C HIS A 58 -27.58 -1.42 -3.48
N ILE A 59 -26.53 -1.83 -2.79
CA ILE A 59 -25.21 -1.23 -2.86
C ILE A 59 -24.16 -2.34 -2.89
N ARG A 60 -23.14 -2.22 -3.73
CA ARG A 60 -21.93 -3.06 -3.66
C ARG A 60 -20.69 -2.24 -3.39
N LYS A 61 -19.74 -2.80 -2.63
CA LYS A 61 -18.51 -2.12 -2.17
C LYS A 61 -17.37 -3.11 -1.93
N THR A 62 -16.17 -2.58 -1.77
CA THR A 62 -15.02 -3.33 -1.23
C THR A 62 -15.22 -3.71 0.24
N PRO A 63 -14.41 -4.63 0.79
CA PRO A 63 -14.44 -4.98 2.22
C PRO A 63 -14.32 -3.75 3.13
N GLU A 64 -13.38 -2.86 2.82
CA GLU A 64 -13.18 -1.60 3.54
C GLU A 64 -14.39 -0.67 3.44
N GLY A 65 -15.09 -0.66 2.30
CA GLY A 65 -16.31 0.13 2.12
C GLY A 65 -17.48 -0.38 2.97
N TRP A 66 -17.56 -1.70 3.18
CA TRP A 66 -18.50 -2.32 4.11
C TRP A 66 -18.13 -2.07 5.56
N GLU A 67 -16.85 -2.19 5.92
CA GLU A 67 -16.34 -1.82 7.24
C GLU A 67 -16.71 -0.39 7.61
N MET A 68 -16.42 0.58 6.73
CA MET A 68 -16.80 1.99 6.93
C MET A 68 -18.31 2.18 7.08
N THR A 69 -19.12 1.35 6.42
CA THR A 69 -20.58 1.41 6.52
C THR A 69 -21.07 0.89 7.87
N LEU A 70 -20.58 -0.25 8.32
CA LEU A 70 -20.93 -0.82 9.63
C LEU A 70 -20.43 0.06 10.78
N PHE A 71 -19.20 0.58 10.68
CA PHE A 71 -18.65 1.56 11.63
C PHE A 71 -19.59 2.77 11.75
N ARG A 72 -20.04 3.32 10.62
CA ARG A 72 -20.97 4.45 10.61
C ARG A 72 -22.31 4.10 11.27
N MET A 73 -22.83 2.88 11.08
CA MET A 73 -24.08 2.47 11.74
C MET A 73 -23.92 2.41 13.26
N GLY A 74 -22.79 1.90 13.75
CA GLY A 74 -22.48 1.92 15.18
C GLY A 74 -22.27 3.32 15.73
N HIS A 75 -21.49 4.15 15.01
CA HIS A 75 -21.08 5.46 15.46
C HIS A 75 -22.20 6.51 15.38
N LEU A 76 -22.93 6.60 14.26
CA LEU A 76 -23.96 7.63 14.04
C LEU A 76 -25.37 7.17 14.45
N HIS A 77 -25.65 5.87 14.39
CA HIS A 77 -27.01 5.35 14.58
C HIS A 77 -27.12 4.38 15.76
N GLY A 78 -26.03 4.16 16.50
CA GLY A 78 -26.03 3.40 17.75
C GLY A 78 -26.18 1.89 17.59
N ALA A 79 -26.03 1.36 16.37
CA ALA A 79 -26.08 -0.09 16.13
C ALA A 79 -25.05 -0.81 17.00
N LYS A 80 -25.46 -1.90 17.65
CA LYS A 80 -24.61 -2.68 18.56
C LYS A 80 -24.12 -3.92 17.82
N LEU A 81 -22.85 -3.88 17.44
CA LEU A 81 -22.13 -5.00 16.84
C LEU A 81 -20.85 -5.20 17.64
N SER A 82 -20.60 -6.44 18.06
CA SER A 82 -19.27 -6.87 18.50
C SER A 82 -18.30 -6.90 17.32
N ALA A 83 -17.00 -6.96 17.61
CA ALA A 83 -15.97 -7.07 16.57
C ALA A 83 -16.18 -8.32 15.69
N ASN A 84 -16.49 -9.47 16.31
CA ASN A 84 -16.70 -10.73 15.58
C ASN A 84 -17.94 -10.67 14.68
N GLU A 85 -19.05 -10.08 15.15
CA GLU A 85 -20.25 -9.87 14.31
C GLU A 85 -19.95 -8.93 13.15
N ALA A 86 -19.21 -7.84 13.38
CA ALA A 86 -18.81 -6.93 12.32
C ALA A 86 -17.94 -7.64 11.28
N THR A 87 -16.95 -8.42 11.69
CA THR A 87 -16.10 -9.22 10.78
C THR A 87 -16.93 -10.23 9.98
N ALA A 88 -17.86 -10.95 10.60
CA ALA A 88 -18.75 -11.88 9.92
C ALA A 88 -19.63 -11.19 8.87
N LEU A 89 -20.18 -10.01 9.20
CA LEU A 89 -20.97 -9.20 8.28
C LEU A 89 -20.12 -8.62 7.14
N ILE A 90 -18.89 -8.15 7.40
CA ILE A 90 -17.98 -7.66 6.34
C ILE A 90 -17.70 -8.80 5.36
N ARG A 91 -17.41 -10.00 5.86
CA ARG A 91 -17.18 -11.17 5.00
C ARG A 91 -18.40 -11.46 4.14
N TYR A 92 -19.55 -11.64 4.76
CA TYR A 92 -20.79 -11.93 4.05
C TYR A 92 -21.17 -10.87 3.01
N LEU A 93 -21.10 -9.58 3.37
CA LEU A 93 -21.45 -8.47 2.48
C LEU A 93 -20.44 -8.30 1.34
N SER A 94 -19.15 -8.57 1.59
CA SER A 94 -18.14 -8.56 0.52
C SER A 94 -18.31 -9.73 -0.43
N ASP A 95 -18.70 -10.90 0.06
CA ASP A 95 -18.89 -12.10 -0.76
C ASP A 95 -20.17 -12.01 -1.62
N THR A 96 -21.24 -11.44 -1.05
CA THR A 96 -22.56 -11.36 -1.69
C THR A 96 -22.79 -10.07 -2.46
N GLN A 97 -22.09 -9.00 -2.10
CA GLN A 97 -22.26 -7.63 -2.60
C GLN A 97 -20.91 -6.90 -2.71
N GLY A 98 -19.91 -7.64 -3.18
CA GLY A 98 -18.57 -7.14 -3.49
C GLY A 98 -18.47 -6.47 -4.86
N LEU A 99 -17.25 -6.16 -5.24
CA LEU A 99 -16.91 -5.71 -6.58
C LEU A 99 -16.23 -6.85 -7.35
N ALA A 100 -16.35 -6.86 -8.67
CA ALA A 100 -15.52 -7.71 -9.51
C ALA A 100 -14.07 -7.19 -9.57
N PRO A 101 -13.07 -8.03 -9.89
CA PRO A 101 -11.67 -7.59 -10.00
C PRO A 101 -11.50 -6.35 -10.89
N SER A 102 -12.10 -6.38 -12.09
CA SER A 102 -12.05 -5.27 -13.05
C SER A 102 -12.73 -3.99 -12.56
N GLU A 103 -13.64 -4.07 -11.58
CA GLU A 103 -14.33 -2.91 -11.01
C GLU A 103 -13.46 -2.14 -10.01
N THR A 104 -12.33 -2.73 -9.56
CA THR A 104 -11.40 -2.11 -8.60
C THR A 104 -10.05 -1.72 -9.21
N ALA A 105 -9.73 -2.22 -10.40
CA ALA A 105 -8.39 -2.19 -10.99
C ALA A 105 -7.72 -0.79 -10.96
N ASP A 106 -8.44 0.25 -11.36
CA ASP A 106 -7.89 1.61 -11.46
C ASP A 106 -7.76 2.34 -10.12
N TYR A 107 -8.37 1.80 -9.06
CA TYR A 107 -8.51 2.48 -7.77
C TYR A 107 -7.86 1.71 -6.61
N ARG A 108 -7.12 0.63 -6.88
CA ARG A 108 -6.55 -0.23 -5.84
C ARG A 108 -5.59 0.50 -4.89
N TYR A 109 -4.89 1.53 -5.36
CA TYR A 109 -3.93 2.30 -4.56
C TYR A 109 -4.50 2.79 -3.22
N ILE A 110 -5.79 3.15 -3.19
CA ILE A 110 -6.43 3.66 -1.98
C ILE A 110 -6.70 2.56 -0.96
N LEU A 111 -6.99 1.34 -1.44
CA LEU A 111 -7.13 0.16 -0.61
C LEU A 111 -5.75 -0.23 -0.08
N GLU A 112 -4.75 -0.23 -0.96
CA GLU A 112 -3.35 -0.58 -0.68
C GLU A 112 -2.61 0.44 0.20
N ARG A 113 -3.27 1.53 0.59
CA ARG A 113 -2.71 2.62 1.40
C ARG A 113 -1.45 3.20 0.75
N GLN A 114 -1.41 3.26 -0.57
CA GLN A 114 -0.27 3.79 -1.29
C GLN A 114 -0.13 5.30 -0.98
N PRO A 115 0.98 5.74 -0.39
CA PRO A 115 1.15 7.14 -0.02
C PRO A 115 1.35 8.00 -1.27
N ASN A 116 0.97 9.28 -1.16
CA ASN A 116 1.29 10.33 -2.14
C ASN A 116 0.80 10.07 -3.58
N VAL A 117 -0.31 9.34 -3.75
CA VAL A 117 -0.98 9.24 -5.05
C VAL A 117 -1.74 10.53 -5.34
N SER A 118 -1.44 11.15 -6.48
CA SER A 118 -2.24 12.24 -7.03
C SER A 118 -3.33 11.65 -7.90
N GLU A 119 -4.59 11.82 -7.51
CA GLU A 119 -5.72 11.38 -8.33
C GLU A 119 -5.85 12.29 -9.56
N ALA A 120 -6.04 11.68 -10.73
CA ALA A 120 -6.28 12.37 -11.99
C ALA A 120 -7.70 12.06 -12.46
N GLU A 121 -8.70 12.70 -11.85
CA GLU A 121 -10.08 12.67 -12.35
C GLU A 121 -10.29 13.87 -13.29
N ALA A 122 -10.64 13.56 -14.54
CA ALA A 122 -10.75 14.57 -15.61
C ALA A 122 -12.07 15.35 -15.57
N ASP A 123 -13.13 14.78 -15.01
CA ASP A 123 -14.40 15.49 -14.84
C ASP A 123 -14.29 16.45 -13.65
N GLU A 124 -14.06 17.73 -13.95
CA GLU A 124 -14.00 18.81 -12.95
C GLU A 124 -15.25 18.86 -12.06
N GLY A 125 -16.40 18.41 -12.59
CA GLY A 125 -17.63 18.34 -11.86
C GLY A 125 -17.64 17.32 -10.75
N LEU A 126 -17.14 16.13 -11.04
CA LEU A 126 -16.93 15.08 -10.05
C LEU A 126 -15.83 15.49 -9.06
N VAL A 127 -14.75 16.13 -9.51
CA VAL A 127 -13.70 16.63 -8.62
C VAL A 127 -14.26 17.63 -7.59
N THR A 128 -14.92 18.68 -8.08
CA THR A 128 -15.44 19.77 -7.25
C THR A 128 -16.58 19.32 -6.32
N THR A 129 -17.36 18.32 -6.72
CA THR A 129 -18.54 17.89 -5.96
C THR A 129 -18.25 16.73 -5.02
N CYS A 130 -17.38 15.80 -5.41
CA CYS A 130 -17.23 14.49 -4.77
C CYS A 130 -15.82 14.21 -4.22
N ALA A 131 -14.77 14.88 -4.71
CA ALA A 131 -13.37 14.51 -4.42
C ALA A 131 -12.59 15.52 -3.55
N ARG A 132 -13.20 16.65 -3.16
CA ARG A 132 -12.51 17.70 -2.40
C ARG A 132 -12.37 17.44 -0.88
N CYS A 133 -13.09 16.43 -0.36
CA CYS A 133 -13.09 16.08 1.07
C CYS A 133 -12.38 14.76 1.36
N HIS A 134 -12.51 13.81 0.43
CA HIS A 134 -11.93 12.47 0.47
C HIS A 134 -11.63 12.05 -0.97
N SER A 135 -10.90 10.96 -1.15
CA SER A 135 -10.54 10.44 -2.47
C SER A 135 -11.76 10.25 -3.37
N PHE A 136 -11.61 10.51 -4.67
CA PHE A 136 -12.60 10.10 -5.67
C PHE A 136 -12.66 8.57 -5.76
N ALA A 137 -11.55 7.87 -5.52
CA ALA A 137 -11.53 6.40 -5.44
C ALA A 137 -12.56 5.84 -4.45
N ARG A 138 -12.82 6.52 -3.33
CA ARG A 138 -13.89 6.11 -2.38
C ARG A 138 -15.28 6.09 -3.02
N VAL A 139 -15.53 6.97 -3.99
CA VAL A 139 -16.77 6.98 -4.79
C VAL A 139 -16.72 5.86 -5.82
N ALA A 140 -15.62 5.78 -6.58
CA ALA A 140 -15.47 4.84 -7.68
C ALA A 140 -15.39 3.36 -7.25
N LEU A 141 -15.04 3.08 -5.99
CA LEU A 141 -15.05 1.75 -5.38
C LEU A 141 -16.41 1.37 -4.77
N GLN A 142 -17.49 1.87 -5.37
CA GLN A 142 -18.86 1.49 -5.01
C GLN A 142 -19.71 1.37 -6.28
N ARG A 143 -20.78 0.58 -6.20
CA ARG A 143 -21.74 0.37 -7.30
C ARG A 143 -23.15 0.52 -6.76
N ARG A 144 -23.92 1.41 -7.38
CA ARG A 144 -25.28 1.80 -6.96
C ARG A 144 -26.06 2.34 -8.15
N ASP A 145 -27.38 2.18 -8.12
CA ASP A 145 -28.24 2.87 -9.07
C ASP A 145 -28.44 4.33 -8.66
N ALA A 146 -28.94 5.16 -9.58
CA ALA A 146 -29.10 6.60 -9.38
C ALA A 146 -29.90 6.94 -8.11
N ASP A 147 -30.94 6.17 -7.78
CA ASP A 147 -31.74 6.38 -6.57
C ASP A 147 -30.96 6.11 -5.27
N GLU A 148 -29.97 5.22 -5.28
CA GLU A 148 -29.09 4.96 -4.14
C GLU A 148 -27.95 5.99 -4.05
N TRP A 149 -27.49 6.51 -5.19
CA TRP A 149 -26.60 7.68 -5.22
C TRP A 149 -27.30 8.94 -4.71
N LEU A 150 -28.58 9.15 -5.05
CA LEU A 150 -29.37 10.27 -4.53
C LEU A 150 -29.51 10.21 -3.00
N LYS A 151 -29.76 9.02 -2.44
CA LYS A 151 -29.78 8.85 -0.98
C LYS A 151 -28.42 9.14 -0.35
N LEU A 152 -27.32 8.83 -1.04
CA LEU A 152 -25.98 9.19 -0.58
C LEU A 152 -25.75 10.71 -0.61
N ALA A 153 -26.21 11.39 -1.66
CA ALA A 153 -26.15 12.86 -1.76
C ALA A 153 -26.91 13.53 -0.60
N ASN A 154 -28.15 13.08 -0.34
CA ASN A 154 -28.95 13.53 0.80
C ASN A 154 -28.23 13.27 2.13
N PHE A 155 -27.61 12.10 2.30
CA PHE A 155 -26.84 11.80 3.50
C PHE A 155 -25.67 12.78 3.69
N HIS A 156 -24.91 13.11 2.64
CA HIS A 156 -23.78 14.04 2.78
C HIS A 156 -24.21 15.42 3.24
N VAL A 157 -25.23 16.01 2.62
CA VAL A 157 -25.71 17.35 2.99
C VAL A 157 -26.44 17.32 4.34
N GLY A 158 -27.20 16.26 4.63
CA GLY A 158 -27.86 16.11 5.93
C GLY A 158 -26.90 15.91 7.10
N GLN A 159 -25.83 15.13 6.89
CA GLN A 159 -24.82 14.85 7.92
C GLN A 159 -23.81 15.97 8.07
N PHE A 160 -23.46 16.64 6.96
CA PHE A 160 -22.50 17.73 6.89
C PHE A 160 -23.18 18.96 6.26
N PRO A 161 -24.07 19.64 6.99
CA PRO A 161 -24.83 20.77 6.43
C PRO A 161 -23.95 21.92 5.96
N THR A 162 -22.73 22.05 6.48
CA THR A 162 -21.78 23.05 6.01
C THR A 162 -21.12 22.70 4.68
N ALA A 163 -21.34 21.50 4.12
CA ALA A 163 -20.74 21.07 2.86
C ALA A 163 -21.05 22.05 1.72
N GLU A 164 -22.28 22.56 1.63
CA GLU A 164 -22.68 23.52 0.59
C GLU A 164 -22.05 24.91 0.76
N TYR A 165 -21.49 25.23 1.93
CA TYR A 165 -20.87 26.52 2.24
C TYR A 165 -19.34 26.52 2.10
N GLN A 166 -18.74 25.39 1.75
CA GLN A 166 -17.29 25.24 1.64
C GLN A 166 -16.77 25.75 0.29
N PHE A 167 -15.43 25.81 0.17
CA PHE A 167 -14.75 26.07 -1.10
C PHE A 167 -15.15 25.02 -2.15
N MET A 168 -15.35 25.46 -3.41
CA MET A 168 -15.90 24.66 -4.52
C MET A 168 -17.34 24.14 -4.29
N SER A 169 -18.13 24.80 -3.44
CA SER A 169 -19.56 24.46 -3.25
C SER A 169 -20.42 25.70 -3.12
N ARG A 170 -19.96 26.71 -2.34
CA ARG A 170 -20.69 27.96 -2.13
C ARG A 170 -20.79 28.89 -3.35
N ASP A 171 -20.10 28.55 -4.42
CA ASP A 171 -19.97 29.33 -5.65
C ASP A 171 -21.00 28.93 -6.73
N HIS A 172 -21.84 27.92 -6.46
CA HIS A 172 -22.89 27.47 -7.36
C HIS A 172 -24.08 26.85 -6.61
N GLU A 173 -25.12 26.40 -7.32
CA GLU A 173 -26.28 25.69 -6.74
C GLU A 173 -25.89 24.25 -6.33
N TYR A 174 -25.01 24.10 -5.34
CA TYR A 174 -24.43 22.82 -4.92
C TYR A 174 -25.47 21.75 -4.63
N TRP A 175 -26.52 22.08 -3.87
CA TRP A 175 -27.60 21.14 -3.57
C TRP A 175 -28.29 20.63 -4.83
N LYS A 176 -28.65 21.52 -5.75
CA LYS A 176 -29.30 21.14 -7.01
C LYS A 176 -28.40 20.20 -7.81
N ARG A 177 -27.11 20.51 -7.90
CA ARG A 177 -26.15 19.66 -8.61
C ARG A 177 -26.00 18.28 -7.99
N ILE A 178 -25.70 18.21 -6.70
CA ILE A 178 -25.44 16.93 -6.01
C ILE A 178 -26.69 16.06 -5.89
N SER A 179 -27.90 16.66 -5.86
CA SER A 179 -29.17 15.93 -5.75
C SER A 179 -29.85 15.62 -7.08
N THR A 180 -29.38 16.15 -8.22
CA THR A 180 -30.03 15.91 -9.51
C THR A 180 -29.07 15.40 -10.59
N GLU A 181 -27.95 16.08 -10.82
CA GLU A 181 -26.99 15.75 -11.87
C GLU A 181 -26.09 14.58 -11.45
N MET A 182 -25.47 14.69 -10.27
CA MET A 182 -24.50 13.69 -9.80
C MET A 182 -25.08 12.28 -9.66
N PRO A 183 -26.30 12.07 -9.15
CA PRO A 183 -26.84 10.72 -9.04
C PRO A 183 -27.00 10.01 -10.38
N LYS A 184 -27.31 10.77 -11.46
CA LYS A 184 -27.40 10.22 -12.82
C LYS A 184 -26.01 9.85 -13.34
N ILE A 185 -25.06 10.79 -13.28
CA ILE A 185 -23.68 10.59 -13.74
C ILE A 185 -23.04 9.39 -13.02
N LEU A 186 -23.20 9.32 -11.69
CA LEU A 186 -22.65 8.22 -10.89
C LEU A 186 -23.39 6.90 -11.11
N GLY A 187 -24.71 6.95 -11.33
CA GLY A 187 -25.51 5.77 -11.69
C GLY A 187 -25.10 5.17 -13.04
N ASP A 188 -24.78 6.02 -14.01
CA ASP A 188 -24.32 5.58 -15.34
C ASP A 188 -22.87 5.08 -15.30
N ARG A 189 -21.98 5.75 -14.56
CA ARG A 189 -20.56 5.39 -14.47
C ARG A 189 -20.30 4.19 -13.54
N PHE A 190 -21.10 4.07 -12.48
CA PHE A 190 -20.93 3.04 -11.44
C PHE A 190 -22.27 2.36 -11.08
N PRO A 191 -22.98 1.77 -12.07
CA PRO A 191 -24.30 1.18 -11.86
C PRO A 191 -24.25 -0.01 -10.90
N TYR A 192 -25.36 -0.29 -10.21
CA TYR A 192 -25.41 -1.41 -9.27
C TYR A 192 -25.10 -2.75 -9.96
N GLN A 193 -25.74 -3.02 -11.11
CA GLN A 193 -25.51 -4.23 -11.88
C GLN A 193 -24.54 -3.96 -13.03
N THR A 194 -23.51 -4.81 -13.16
CA THR A 194 -22.57 -4.78 -14.29
C THR A 194 -22.41 -6.19 -14.87
N ALA A 195 -22.01 -6.28 -16.14
CA ALA A 195 -21.67 -7.56 -16.75
C ALA A 195 -20.50 -8.23 -16.03
N ALA A 196 -19.49 -7.45 -15.62
CA ALA A 196 -18.35 -7.93 -14.84
C ALA A 196 -18.77 -8.56 -13.51
N TRP A 197 -19.65 -7.89 -12.74
CA TRP A 197 -20.15 -8.46 -11.49
C TRP A 197 -21.00 -9.71 -11.71
N THR A 198 -21.86 -9.71 -12.74
CA THR A 198 -22.68 -10.89 -13.07
C THR A 198 -21.79 -12.10 -13.35
N ALA A 199 -20.78 -11.94 -14.22
CA ALA A 199 -19.84 -12.99 -14.55
C ALA A 199 -19.02 -13.42 -13.34
N TRP A 200 -18.50 -12.46 -12.56
CA TRP A 200 -17.66 -12.76 -11.41
C TRP A 200 -18.45 -13.49 -10.30
N LYS A 201 -19.68 -13.07 -10.02
CA LYS A 201 -20.53 -13.68 -8.99
C LYS A 201 -20.73 -15.18 -9.24
N ASP A 202 -21.02 -15.55 -10.48
CA ASP A 202 -21.31 -16.93 -10.88
C ASP A 202 -20.06 -17.79 -11.15
N ALA A 203 -18.88 -17.17 -11.28
CA ALA A 203 -17.63 -17.88 -11.52
C ALA A 203 -17.18 -18.72 -10.31
N ASP A 204 -16.47 -19.82 -10.57
CA ASP A 204 -15.71 -20.53 -9.54
C ASP A 204 -14.59 -19.62 -9.03
N LYS A 205 -14.48 -19.50 -7.71
CA LYS A 205 -13.47 -18.64 -7.09
C LYS A 205 -12.15 -19.40 -6.94
N PRO A 206 -11.01 -18.79 -7.31
CA PRO A 206 -9.71 -19.45 -7.20
C PRO A 206 -9.34 -19.73 -5.73
N ASP A 207 -8.75 -20.89 -5.48
CA ASP A 207 -8.19 -21.25 -4.16
C ASP A 207 -6.76 -20.69 -4.03
N PRO A 208 -6.47 -19.82 -3.05
CA PRO A 208 -5.14 -19.29 -2.84
C PRO A 208 -4.16 -20.30 -2.20
N ALA A 209 -4.62 -21.44 -1.69
CA ALA A 209 -3.76 -22.42 -1.02
C ALA A 209 -2.64 -22.93 -1.96
N GLY A 210 -1.44 -23.06 -1.42
CA GLY A 210 -0.24 -23.50 -2.15
C GLY A 210 1.00 -22.68 -1.84
N THR A 211 2.05 -22.91 -2.62
CA THR A 211 3.31 -22.16 -2.53
C THR A 211 3.33 -21.07 -3.58
N TRP A 212 3.83 -19.91 -3.19
CA TRP A 212 3.92 -18.72 -4.01
C TRP A 212 5.34 -18.18 -3.97
N ILE A 213 5.83 -17.70 -5.11
CA ILE A 213 7.10 -17.00 -5.21
C ILE A 213 6.82 -15.51 -5.19
N VAL A 214 7.41 -14.83 -4.22
CA VAL A 214 7.19 -13.42 -3.92
C VAL A 214 8.35 -12.59 -4.45
N SER A 215 8.02 -11.50 -5.15
CA SER A 215 8.91 -10.38 -5.41
C SER A 215 8.24 -9.09 -4.92
N ALA A 216 8.94 -8.38 -4.05
CA ALA A 216 8.48 -7.13 -3.49
C ALA A 216 9.57 -6.05 -3.57
N TYR A 217 9.14 -4.79 -3.58
CA TYR A 217 10.03 -3.63 -3.55
C TYR A 217 9.53 -2.59 -2.55
N GLN A 218 10.33 -2.32 -1.53
CA GLN A 218 10.08 -1.31 -0.51
C GLN A 218 10.95 -0.08 -0.77
N PRO A 219 10.37 1.10 -1.06
CA PRO A 219 11.14 2.33 -1.16
C PRO A 219 12.01 2.57 0.08
N GLY A 220 13.26 2.98 -0.14
CA GLY A 220 14.25 3.21 0.94
C GLY A 220 14.92 1.95 1.50
N ARG A 221 14.41 0.75 1.17
CA ARG A 221 15.00 -0.54 1.56
C ARG A 221 15.45 -1.38 0.35
N GLY A 222 14.71 -1.33 -0.75
CA GLY A 222 14.98 -2.08 -1.97
C GLY A 222 14.17 -3.37 -2.12
N ALA A 223 14.68 -4.28 -2.93
CA ALA A 223 14.00 -5.52 -3.29
C ALA A 223 14.01 -6.56 -2.14
N ILE A 224 12.91 -7.28 -2.01
CA ILE A 224 12.68 -8.39 -1.08
C ILE A 224 12.05 -9.53 -1.88
N GLY A 225 12.45 -10.78 -1.65
CA GLY A 225 11.83 -11.90 -2.35
C GLY A 225 12.18 -13.26 -1.80
N GLY A 226 11.46 -14.29 -2.25
CA GLY A 226 11.54 -15.65 -1.73
C GLY A 226 10.20 -16.36 -1.86
N SER A 227 9.84 -17.20 -0.90
CA SER A 227 8.60 -17.97 -0.94
C SER A 227 7.59 -17.59 0.14
N MET A 228 6.33 -17.85 -0.17
CA MET A 228 5.18 -17.75 0.72
C MET A 228 4.37 -19.04 0.64
N ALA A 229 4.15 -19.69 1.77
CA ALA A 229 3.27 -20.85 1.88
C ALA A 229 1.90 -20.41 2.42
N VAL A 230 0.83 -20.83 1.74
CA VAL A 230 -0.56 -20.52 2.11
C VAL A 230 -1.29 -21.84 2.34
N ALA A 231 -1.88 -22.01 3.53
CA ALA A 231 -2.65 -23.20 3.88
C ALA A 231 -4.02 -22.82 4.49
N PRO A 232 -5.09 -23.58 4.21
CA PRO A 232 -6.41 -23.30 4.76
C PRO A 232 -6.45 -23.47 6.27
N ALA A 233 -7.21 -22.62 6.96
CA ALA A 233 -7.50 -22.71 8.39
C ALA A 233 -8.97 -23.10 8.63
N ALA A 234 -9.29 -23.52 9.87
CA ALA A 234 -10.58 -24.12 10.22
C ALA A 234 -11.80 -23.17 10.10
N ASP A 235 -11.58 -21.86 10.17
CA ASP A 235 -12.60 -20.80 10.09
C ASP A 235 -12.77 -20.22 8.66
N GLY A 236 -12.20 -20.90 7.66
CA GLY A 236 -12.19 -20.45 6.28
C GLY A 236 -11.28 -19.26 6.03
N THR A 237 -10.36 -18.95 6.95
CA THR A 237 -9.18 -18.10 6.70
C THR A 237 -8.01 -18.96 6.19
N TYR A 238 -6.84 -18.35 6.00
CA TYR A 238 -5.62 -19.01 5.59
C TYR A 238 -4.48 -18.65 6.53
N THR A 239 -3.66 -19.63 6.90
CA THR A 239 -2.35 -19.37 7.50
C THR A 239 -1.33 -19.06 6.41
N VAL A 240 -0.50 -18.04 6.64
CA VAL A 240 0.54 -17.59 5.72
C VAL A 240 1.89 -17.71 6.41
N THR A 241 2.90 -18.24 5.72
CA THR A 241 4.29 -18.31 6.21
C THR A 241 5.23 -17.83 5.13
N TYR A 242 6.13 -16.91 5.48
CA TYR A 242 7.10 -16.28 4.60
C TYR A 242 8.51 -16.75 4.89
N ASP A 243 9.24 -17.06 3.82
CA ASP A 243 10.69 -17.20 3.81
C ASP A 243 11.26 -16.28 2.72
N LEU A 244 11.50 -15.02 3.07
CA LEU A 244 12.03 -14.01 2.15
C LEU A 244 13.45 -13.61 2.54
N VAL A 245 14.17 -13.00 1.61
CA VAL A 245 15.42 -12.26 1.87
C VAL A 245 15.34 -10.88 1.24
N ASP A 246 16.04 -9.93 1.84
CA ASP A 246 16.28 -8.64 1.18
C ASP A 246 17.42 -8.71 0.16
N ALA A 247 17.66 -7.59 -0.53
CA ALA A 247 18.67 -7.50 -1.57
C ALA A 247 20.12 -7.78 -1.10
N SER A 248 20.39 -7.73 0.20
CA SER A 248 21.68 -8.09 0.79
C SER A 248 21.77 -9.57 1.21
N GLY A 249 20.67 -10.31 1.11
CA GLY A 249 20.54 -11.70 1.53
C GLY A 249 20.15 -11.86 3.00
N GLN A 250 19.78 -10.79 3.71
CA GLN A 250 19.32 -10.91 5.10
C GLN A 250 17.91 -11.49 5.15
N PRO A 251 17.63 -12.43 6.07
CA PRO A 251 16.31 -13.05 6.20
C PRO A 251 15.22 -12.04 6.56
N VAL A 252 14.07 -12.18 5.90
CA VAL A 252 12.81 -11.48 6.14
C VAL A 252 11.73 -12.55 6.22
N ALA A 253 11.72 -13.29 7.31
CA ALA A 253 10.80 -14.41 7.55
C ALA A 253 9.69 -14.02 8.54
N GLY A 254 8.58 -14.75 8.51
CA GLY A 254 7.41 -14.39 9.28
C GLY A 254 6.16 -15.18 8.92
N GLY A 255 5.01 -14.74 9.43
CA GLY A 255 3.74 -15.36 9.10
C GLY A 255 2.55 -14.72 9.81
N GLY A 256 1.36 -15.22 9.52
CA GLY A 256 0.11 -14.75 10.12
C GLY A 256 -1.12 -15.34 9.48
N LEU A 257 -2.21 -14.58 9.46
CA LEU A 257 -3.50 -15.00 8.95
C LEU A 257 -3.97 -14.09 7.81
N ALA A 258 -4.55 -14.71 6.79
CA ALA A 258 -5.15 -14.04 5.65
C ALA A 258 -6.62 -14.43 5.48
N THR A 259 -7.42 -13.49 5.01
CA THR A 259 -8.81 -13.71 4.57
C THR A 259 -8.93 -13.29 3.11
N VAL A 260 -9.67 -14.07 2.33
CA VAL A 260 -10.03 -13.72 0.96
C VAL A 260 -11.51 -13.35 0.92
N PHE A 261 -11.79 -12.09 0.56
CA PHE A 261 -13.14 -11.57 0.40
C PHE A 261 -13.54 -11.56 -1.07
N GLY A 262 -14.80 -11.88 -1.36
CA GLY A 262 -15.33 -11.90 -2.73
C GLY A 262 -14.61 -12.87 -3.67
N GLY A 263 -13.81 -13.79 -3.12
CA GLY A 263 -12.97 -14.74 -3.86
C GLY A 263 -11.67 -14.17 -4.46
N TYR A 264 -11.32 -12.90 -4.23
CA TYR A 264 -10.07 -12.34 -4.75
C TYR A 264 -9.41 -11.25 -3.89
N GLU A 265 -10.15 -10.53 -3.05
CA GLU A 265 -9.58 -9.48 -2.19
C GLU A 265 -8.86 -10.11 -1.00
N TRP A 266 -7.54 -10.22 -1.11
CA TRP A 266 -6.67 -10.74 -0.08
C TRP A 266 -6.38 -9.68 0.98
N ARG A 267 -6.64 -10.01 2.24
CA ARG A 267 -6.28 -9.21 3.41
C ARG A 267 -5.55 -10.07 4.42
N ALA A 268 -4.31 -9.73 4.74
CA ALA A 268 -3.56 -10.44 5.76
C ALA A 268 -3.05 -9.51 6.86
N SER A 269 -2.85 -10.09 8.04
CA SER A 269 -2.11 -9.48 9.14
C SER A 269 -1.02 -10.46 9.56
N THR A 270 0.23 -10.03 9.46
CA THR A 270 1.41 -10.88 9.62
C THR A 270 2.49 -10.18 10.41
N ASP A 271 3.29 -10.94 11.14
CA ASP A 271 4.55 -10.44 11.69
C ASP A 271 5.69 -10.89 10.77
N LEU A 272 6.38 -9.94 10.16
CA LEU A 272 7.42 -10.19 9.15
C LEU A 272 8.68 -9.38 9.48
N GLY A 273 9.83 -10.06 9.57
CA GLY A 273 11.11 -9.38 9.87
C GLY A 273 11.12 -8.65 11.21
N GLY A 274 10.28 -9.06 12.17
CA GLY A 274 10.18 -8.47 13.51
C GLY A 274 9.19 -7.30 13.65
N GLY A 275 8.41 -6.97 12.61
CA GLY A 275 7.37 -5.93 12.66
C GLY A 275 6.00 -6.43 12.21
N SER A 276 4.95 -5.79 12.69
CA SER A 276 3.57 -6.10 12.30
C SER A 276 3.22 -5.42 10.98
N MET A 277 2.67 -6.21 10.05
CA MET A 277 2.36 -5.80 8.69
C MET A 277 0.88 -6.05 8.36
N ARG A 278 0.35 -5.22 7.49
CA ARG A 278 -0.91 -5.45 6.77
C ARG A 278 -0.60 -5.73 5.31
N GLU A 279 -1.33 -6.66 4.73
CA GLU A 279 -1.25 -6.98 3.30
C GLU A 279 -2.59 -6.75 2.65
N ILE A 280 -2.57 -6.04 1.54
CA ILE A 280 -3.74 -5.74 0.72
C ILE A 280 -3.37 -6.08 -0.71
N MET A 281 -3.88 -7.20 -1.19
CA MET A 281 -3.56 -7.75 -2.51
C MET A 281 -4.83 -8.22 -3.23
N ALA A 282 -4.74 -8.37 -4.54
CA ALA A 282 -5.74 -9.04 -5.36
C ALA A 282 -5.17 -10.34 -5.89
N LEU A 283 -5.93 -11.42 -5.72
CA LEU A 283 -5.72 -12.68 -6.42
C LEU A 283 -6.27 -12.52 -7.85
N SER A 284 -5.51 -12.93 -8.85
CA SER A 284 -5.96 -12.92 -10.24
C SER A 284 -7.10 -13.91 -10.45
N GLU A 285 -7.95 -13.65 -11.45
CA GLU A 285 -9.11 -14.50 -11.75
C GLU A 285 -8.71 -15.95 -12.07
N ASP A 286 -7.51 -16.18 -12.62
CA ASP A 286 -6.96 -17.51 -12.90
C ASP A 286 -6.27 -18.17 -11.68
N GLY A 287 -6.21 -17.48 -10.55
CA GLY A 287 -5.61 -17.97 -9.31
C GLY A 287 -4.08 -18.10 -9.34
N LYS A 288 -3.39 -17.50 -10.32
CA LYS A 288 -1.94 -17.66 -10.51
C LYS A 288 -1.09 -16.52 -9.98
N THR A 289 -1.66 -15.33 -9.79
CA THR A 289 -0.92 -14.13 -9.38
C THR A 289 -1.61 -13.47 -8.19
N LEU A 290 -0.82 -13.03 -7.21
CA LEU A 290 -1.21 -12.07 -6.19
C LEU A 290 -0.48 -10.77 -6.44
N SER A 291 -1.19 -9.65 -6.45
CA SER A 291 -0.58 -8.32 -6.64
C SER A 291 -1.18 -7.28 -5.71
N GLY A 292 -0.34 -6.44 -5.10
CA GLY A 292 -0.79 -5.31 -4.29
C GLY A 292 0.33 -4.76 -3.42
N ARG A 293 0.07 -4.54 -2.13
CA ARG A 293 1.02 -3.91 -1.20
C ARG A 293 0.99 -4.56 0.18
N MET A 294 2.17 -4.66 0.79
CA MET A 294 2.33 -4.92 2.23
C MET A 294 2.90 -3.68 2.92
N PHE A 295 2.46 -3.33 4.13
CA PHE A 295 2.92 -2.13 4.84
C PHE A 295 2.86 -2.29 6.35
N GLN A 296 3.61 -1.47 7.08
CA GLN A 296 3.63 -1.51 8.54
C GLN A 296 2.27 -1.14 9.11
N ALA A 297 1.78 -1.90 10.08
CA ALA A 297 0.43 -1.73 10.61
C ALA A 297 0.19 -0.37 11.29
N ASP A 298 1.25 0.27 11.79
CA ASP A 298 1.24 1.57 12.46
C ASP A 298 1.86 2.72 11.64
N ALA A 299 2.36 2.43 10.44
CA ALA A 299 2.98 3.39 9.52
C ALA A 299 2.73 2.96 8.07
N ASP A 300 1.50 3.20 7.58
CA ASP A 300 1.08 2.71 6.26
C ASP A 300 1.85 3.34 5.10
N GLU A 301 2.54 4.46 5.31
CA GLU A 301 3.45 5.06 4.35
C GLU A 301 4.72 4.22 4.13
N ILE A 302 5.07 3.34 5.07
CA ILE A 302 6.23 2.45 5.01
C ILE A 302 5.76 1.07 4.56
N GLY A 303 6.05 0.70 3.31
CA GLY A 303 5.62 -0.57 2.76
C GLY A 303 6.21 -0.92 1.41
N ALA A 304 5.96 -2.15 0.97
CA ALA A 304 6.48 -2.74 -0.25
C ALA A 304 5.36 -3.07 -1.23
N ARG A 305 5.53 -2.70 -2.50
CA ARG A 305 4.70 -3.26 -3.58
C ARG A 305 5.06 -4.73 -3.74
N VAL A 306 4.06 -5.59 -3.95
CA VAL A 306 4.20 -7.04 -3.99
C VAL A 306 3.60 -7.59 -5.28
N THR A 307 4.34 -8.48 -5.91
CA THR A 307 3.83 -9.43 -6.89
C THR A 307 4.25 -10.83 -6.44
N ALA A 308 3.32 -11.76 -6.42
CA ALA A 308 3.62 -13.17 -6.17
C ALA A 308 2.99 -14.06 -7.23
N VAL A 309 3.71 -15.10 -7.64
CA VAL A 309 3.24 -16.08 -8.64
C VAL A 309 3.14 -17.44 -7.99
N LYS A 310 2.04 -18.15 -8.23
CA LYS A 310 1.81 -19.50 -7.69
C LYS A 310 2.80 -20.47 -8.31
N ALA A 311 3.51 -21.22 -7.47
CA ALA A 311 4.46 -22.23 -7.91
C ALA A 311 3.71 -23.41 -8.54
N ASP A 312 4.18 -23.86 -9.70
CA ASP A 312 3.63 -24.99 -10.46
C ASP A 312 4.70 -26.00 -10.87
N GLY A 313 5.95 -25.79 -10.43
CA GLY A 313 7.10 -26.61 -10.74
C GLY A 313 7.73 -26.33 -12.11
N GLN A 314 7.22 -25.35 -12.86
CA GLN A 314 7.84 -24.87 -14.09
C GLN A 314 8.76 -23.68 -13.82
N PRO A 315 9.92 -23.58 -14.50
CA PRO A 315 10.81 -22.44 -14.34
C PRO A 315 10.07 -21.12 -14.61
N THR A 316 9.92 -20.29 -13.57
CA THR A 316 9.21 -19.01 -13.64
C THR A 316 9.99 -17.94 -12.91
N LEU A 317 10.46 -16.92 -13.62
CA LEU A 317 11.19 -15.79 -13.06
C LEU A 317 10.21 -14.67 -12.69
N VAL A 318 10.20 -14.27 -11.42
CA VAL A 318 9.25 -13.27 -10.89
C VAL A 318 9.91 -11.91 -10.66
N GLY A 319 11.17 -11.88 -10.22
CA GLY A 319 11.88 -10.63 -10.00
C GLY A 319 13.35 -10.77 -9.66
N LEU A 320 14.01 -9.63 -9.44
CA LEU A 320 15.46 -9.53 -9.20
C LEU A 320 15.75 -8.68 -7.97
N SER A 321 16.85 -8.98 -7.26
CA SER A 321 17.29 -8.18 -6.12
C SER A 321 17.97 -6.87 -6.50
N GLN A 322 18.35 -6.70 -7.76
CA GLN A 322 19.05 -5.53 -8.29
C GLN A 322 18.45 -5.16 -9.64
N ALA A 323 18.22 -3.86 -9.86
CA ALA A 323 17.68 -3.34 -11.11
C ALA A 323 18.76 -2.95 -12.13
N SER A 324 19.99 -2.67 -11.68
CA SER A 324 21.04 -2.18 -12.58
C SER A 324 22.48 -2.45 -12.13
N LEU A 325 23.38 -2.41 -13.12
CA LEU A 325 24.82 -2.55 -12.94
C LEU A 325 25.60 -1.58 -13.83
N LYS A 326 26.61 -0.95 -13.23
CA LYS A 326 27.55 -0.11 -13.97
C LYS A 326 28.53 -0.97 -14.78
N ALA A 327 28.80 -0.57 -16.02
CA ALA A 327 29.77 -1.21 -16.89
C ALA A 327 31.16 -1.25 -16.24
N GLY A 328 31.81 -2.43 -16.27
CA GLY A 328 33.09 -2.68 -15.62
C GLY A 328 33.01 -3.08 -14.15
N GLU A 329 31.82 -3.16 -13.56
CA GLU A 329 31.61 -3.60 -12.17
C GLU A 329 31.03 -5.02 -12.09
N SER A 330 31.12 -5.61 -10.90
CA SER A 330 30.46 -6.87 -10.56
C SER A 330 29.54 -6.67 -9.36
N LYS A 331 28.39 -7.36 -9.34
CA LYS A 331 27.47 -7.40 -8.21
C LYS A 331 26.92 -8.81 -8.00
N THR A 332 26.53 -9.11 -6.77
CA THR A 332 25.68 -10.27 -6.48
C THR A 332 24.23 -9.90 -6.77
N VAL A 333 23.53 -10.76 -7.51
CA VAL A 333 22.11 -10.61 -7.85
C VAL A 333 21.40 -11.91 -7.50
N THR A 334 20.26 -11.77 -6.84
CA THR A 334 19.34 -12.86 -6.53
C THR A 334 18.17 -12.77 -7.49
N LEU A 335 17.92 -13.84 -8.22
CA LEU A 335 16.73 -14.04 -9.03
C LEU A 335 15.69 -14.75 -8.15
N TYR A 336 14.50 -14.18 -8.04
CA TYR A 336 13.37 -14.79 -7.33
C TYR A 336 12.50 -15.51 -8.35
N GLY A 337 12.26 -16.81 -8.17
CA GLY A 337 11.52 -17.60 -9.15
C GLY A 337 11.28 -19.04 -8.71
N ASP A 338 10.29 -19.68 -9.35
CA ASP A 338 9.99 -21.10 -9.15
C ASP A 338 10.87 -21.95 -10.07
N ALA A 339 11.31 -23.12 -9.58
CA ALA A 339 12.04 -24.15 -10.33
C ALA A 339 13.17 -23.61 -11.24
N LEU A 340 13.84 -22.53 -10.83
CA LEU A 340 14.86 -21.88 -11.67
C LEU A 340 16.11 -22.76 -11.80
N PRO A 341 16.70 -22.88 -13.00
CA PRO A 341 17.99 -23.53 -13.16
C PRO A 341 19.12 -22.66 -12.60
N SER A 342 20.25 -23.29 -12.28
CA SER A 342 21.47 -22.58 -11.88
C SER A 342 22.11 -21.75 -13.00
N THR A 343 21.76 -22.04 -14.25
CA THR A 343 22.26 -21.31 -15.44
C THR A 343 21.26 -20.23 -15.82
N VAL A 344 21.71 -18.97 -15.79
CA VAL A 344 20.90 -17.79 -16.10
C VAL A 344 21.65 -16.87 -17.05
N ASP A 345 20.90 -16.13 -17.86
CA ASP A 345 21.43 -15.19 -18.84
C ASP A 345 20.95 -13.77 -18.53
N PHE A 346 21.87 -12.83 -18.43
CA PHE A 346 21.59 -11.40 -18.22
C PHE A 346 21.74 -10.59 -19.52
N GLY A 347 21.88 -11.26 -20.66
CA GLY A 347 22.01 -10.65 -21.97
C GLY A 347 23.43 -10.15 -22.28
N PRO A 348 23.60 -9.45 -23.42
CA PRO A 348 24.91 -9.15 -23.97
C PRO A 348 25.74 -8.22 -23.07
N GLY A 349 27.04 -8.51 -23.02
CA GLY A 349 28.01 -7.73 -22.26
C GLY A 349 28.03 -8.04 -20.75
N ILE A 350 27.28 -9.04 -20.28
CA ILE A 350 27.30 -9.49 -18.89
C ILE A 350 27.80 -10.94 -18.83
N THR A 351 28.75 -11.20 -17.93
CA THR A 351 29.14 -12.56 -17.57
C THR A 351 28.51 -12.94 -16.25
N VAL A 352 28.06 -14.19 -16.14
CA VAL A 352 27.36 -14.74 -14.97
C VAL A 352 28.20 -15.87 -14.38
N ALA A 353 28.49 -15.78 -13.09
CA ALA A 353 29.07 -16.87 -12.32
C ALA A 353 28.04 -17.34 -11.28
N PRO A 354 27.64 -18.63 -11.28
CA PRO A 354 26.69 -19.14 -10.31
C PRO A 354 27.30 -19.12 -8.89
N LEU A 355 26.46 -18.84 -7.88
CA LEU A 355 26.86 -18.91 -6.48
C LEU A 355 26.07 -19.99 -5.74
N THR A 356 24.77 -19.76 -5.56
CA THR A 356 23.88 -20.66 -4.79
C THR A 356 22.53 -20.75 -5.47
N ALA A 357 21.91 -21.92 -5.46
CA ALA A 357 20.52 -22.10 -5.88
C ALA A 357 19.74 -22.69 -4.70
N ALA A 358 18.58 -22.10 -4.43
CA ALA A 358 17.53 -22.64 -3.57
C ALA A 358 16.24 -22.70 -4.40
N GLY A 359 15.30 -23.58 -4.08
CA GLY A 359 14.16 -23.87 -4.94
C GLY A 359 13.32 -22.65 -5.38
N ASP A 360 13.33 -21.59 -4.57
CA ASP A 360 12.60 -20.33 -4.77
C ASP A 360 13.48 -19.14 -5.21
N ARG A 361 14.80 -19.33 -5.30
CA ARG A 361 15.75 -18.27 -5.68
C ARG A 361 17.11 -18.78 -6.16
N VAL A 362 17.69 -18.08 -7.13
CA VAL A 362 19.06 -18.34 -7.61
C VAL A 362 19.91 -17.11 -7.41
N THR A 363 21.03 -17.26 -6.70
CA THR A 363 22.00 -16.18 -6.49
C THR A 363 23.18 -16.37 -7.42
N VAL A 364 23.54 -15.30 -8.13
CA VAL A 364 24.65 -15.27 -9.08
C VAL A 364 25.51 -14.03 -8.87
N LYS A 365 26.78 -14.11 -9.26
CA LYS A 365 27.64 -12.95 -9.44
C LYS A 365 27.60 -12.55 -10.91
N VAL A 366 27.06 -11.37 -11.19
CA VAL A 366 27.06 -10.78 -12.53
C VAL A 366 28.22 -9.79 -12.67
N THR A 367 28.85 -9.74 -13.83
CA THR A 367 29.91 -8.78 -14.15
C THR A 367 29.63 -8.15 -15.51
N ALA A 368 29.49 -6.83 -15.55
CA ALA A 368 29.34 -6.12 -16.81
C ALA A 368 30.72 -5.82 -17.40
N ALA A 369 30.92 -6.12 -18.68
CA ALA A 369 32.13 -5.72 -19.40
C ALA A 369 32.29 -4.19 -19.40
N LYS A 370 33.52 -3.69 -19.44
CA LYS A 370 33.81 -2.25 -19.42
C LYS A 370 33.22 -1.51 -20.63
N ASP A 371 33.15 -2.21 -21.76
CA ASP A 371 32.62 -1.73 -23.03
C ASP A 371 31.14 -2.11 -23.24
N ALA A 372 30.50 -2.80 -22.30
CA ALA A 372 29.09 -3.17 -22.38
C ALA A 372 28.22 -1.95 -22.72
N ALA A 373 27.39 -2.08 -23.75
CA ALA A 373 26.52 -1.01 -24.21
C ALA A 373 25.49 -0.63 -23.12
N PRO A 374 25.23 0.66 -22.85
CA PRO A 374 24.16 1.04 -21.94
C PRO A 374 22.78 0.56 -22.42
N GLY A 375 21.85 0.37 -21.50
CA GLY A 375 20.44 0.09 -21.80
C GLY A 375 19.89 -1.14 -21.08
N TRP A 376 18.66 -1.49 -21.44
CA TRP A 376 17.94 -2.64 -20.89
C TRP A 376 18.57 -3.98 -21.26
N ARG A 377 18.32 -4.97 -20.41
CA ARG A 377 18.59 -6.38 -20.61
C ARG A 377 17.36 -7.19 -20.31
N THR A 378 17.16 -8.21 -21.13
CA THR A 378 16.22 -9.29 -20.83
C THR A 378 16.97 -10.32 -20.02
N VAL A 379 16.44 -10.66 -18.84
CA VAL A 379 17.02 -11.71 -17.99
C VAL A 379 16.26 -13.00 -18.23
N LYS A 380 16.97 -14.09 -18.49
CA LYS A 380 16.39 -15.40 -18.83
C LYS A 380 16.87 -16.49 -17.87
N ALA A 381 15.95 -17.36 -17.48
CA ALA A 381 16.22 -18.52 -16.65
C ALA A 381 15.21 -19.64 -16.96
N GLY A 382 15.70 -20.80 -17.43
CA GLY A 382 14.88 -22.01 -17.58
C GLY A 382 13.73 -21.94 -18.58
N GLY A 383 13.78 -21.02 -19.55
CA GLY A 383 12.68 -20.77 -20.49
C GLY A 383 11.75 -19.63 -20.08
N SER A 384 11.84 -19.16 -18.83
CA SER A 384 11.23 -17.89 -18.40
C SER A 384 12.13 -16.72 -18.74
N GLU A 385 11.52 -15.57 -19.01
CA GLU A 385 12.24 -14.31 -19.21
C GLU A 385 11.51 -13.13 -18.57
N LEU A 386 12.29 -12.15 -18.11
CA LEU A 386 11.80 -10.81 -17.77
C LEU A 386 12.46 -9.80 -18.71
N SER A 387 11.65 -9.21 -19.58
CA SER A 387 12.07 -8.11 -20.46
C SER A 387 12.30 -6.84 -19.65
N GLN A 388 13.27 -6.01 -20.05
CA GLN A 388 13.59 -4.73 -19.39
C GLN A 388 13.75 -4.87 -17.85
N ALA A 389 14.30 -6.00 -17.40
CA ALA A 389 14.39 -6.31 -15.98
C ALA A 389 15.68 -5.80 -15.32
N PHE A 390 16.73 -5.61 -16.12
CA PHE A 390 18.05 -5.22 -15.64
C PHE A 390 18.69 -4.21 -16.58
N ALA A 391 19.19 -3.10 -16.06
CA ALA A 391 19.85 -2.07 -16.86
C ALA A 391 21.37 -2.10 -16.70
N VAL A 392 22.09 -1.92 -17.81
CA VAL A 392 23.53 -1.63 -17.78
C VAL A 392 23.75 -0.16 -18.07
N TYR A 393 24.66 0.50 -17.36
CA TYR A 393 24.96 1.91 -17.59
C TYR A 393 26.45 2.23 -17.46
N LYS A 394 26.90 3.32 -18.09
CA LYS A 394 28.27 3.86 -17.93
C LYS A 394 28.27 5.09 -17.03
N SER A 395 27.30 5.96 -17.28
CA SER A 395 26.97 7.17 -16.51
C SER A 395 25.47 7.22 -16.29
N VAL A 396 25.06 8.03 -15.32
CA VAL A 396 23.67 8.43 -15.11
C VAL A 396 23.43 9.73 -15.88
N ASP A 397 22.37 9.83 -16.68
CA ASP A 397 22.09 11.03 -17.48
C ASP A 397 21.20 12.00 -16.70
N SER A 398 20.20 11.48 -16.00
CA SER A 398 19.31 12.26 -15.14
C SER A 398 18.90 11.51 -13.87
N VAL A 399 18.47 12.25 -12.86
CA VAL A 399 17.94 11.71 -11.60
C VAL A 399 16.59 12.37 -11.34
N LYS A 400 15.57 11.55 -11.05
CA LYS A 400 14.25 12.01 -10.60
C LYS A 400 14.06 11.65 -9.13
N VAL A 401 13.44 12.55 -8.36
CA VAL A 401 12.97 12.24 -7.01
C VAL A 401 11.58 11.61 -7.14
N GLU A 402 11.42 10.39 -6.63
CA GLU A 402 10.16 9.64 -6.68
C GLU A 402 9.64 9.34 -5.26
N PRO A 403 8.37 9.65 -4.95
CA PRO A 403 7.45 10.49 -5.72
C PRO A 403 7.95 11.95 -5.85
N GLU A 404 7.56 12.64 -6.91
CA GLU A 404 7.95 14.03 -7.18
C GLU A 404 7.42 14.98 -6.10
N THR A 405 6.19 14.75 -5.64
CA THR A 405 5.59 15.47 -4.51
C THR A 405 5.17 14.48 -3.43
N ALA A 406 5.53 14.78 -2.18
CA ALA A 406 5.14 14.00 -1.02
C ALA A 406 4.59 14.86 0.11
N VAL A 407 3.81 14.23 0.99
CA VAL A 407 3.29 14.81 2.22
C VAL A 407 3.80 14.02 3.42
N ALA A 408 4.42 14.71 4.37
CA ALA A 408 4.67 14.20 5.71
C ALA A 408 3.75 14.93 6.70
N ARG A 409 3.48 14.34 7.87
CA ARG A 409 2.65 14.97 8.90
C ARG A 409 3.33 14.95 10.25
N VAL A 410 3.37 16.10 10.91
CA VAL A 410 3.86 16.20 12.29
C VAL A 410 3.05 15.26 13.20
N GLY A 411 3.67 14.77 14.28
CA GLY A 411 2.99 13.90 15.23
C GLY A 411 3.74 13.83 16.56
N GLY A 412 3.24 13.00 17.49
CA GLY A 412 3.75 12.95 18.86
C GLY A 412 3.52 14.25 19.60
N GLY A 413 4.53 14.76 20.31
CA GLY A 413 4.43 16.01 21.08
C GLY A 413 3.42 15.95 22.23
N GLY A 414 3.13 14.74 22.73
CA GLY A 414 2.09 14.50 23.74
C GLY A 414 0.67 14.29 23.16
N GLY A 415 0.50 14.40 21.84
CA GLY A 415 -0.76 14.11 21.15
C GLY A 415 -0.95 12.62 20.82
N ALA A 416 -2.19 12.25 20.49
CA ALA A 416 -2.58 10.86 20.20
C ALA A 416 -2.18 10.34 18.81
N MET A 417 -1.76 11.24 17.90
CA MET A 417 -1.38 10.87 16.54
C MET A 417 0.13 10.71 16.43
N ALA A 418 0.58 9.59 15.87
CA ALA A 418 1.96 9.39 15.46
C ALA A 418 2.33 10.33 14.30
N ALA A 419 3.63 10.52 14.10
CA ALA A 419 4.13 11.23 12.92
C ALA A 419 3.96 10.35 11.69
N ILE A 420 3.66 10.95 10.54
CA ILE A 420 3.63 10.27 9.23
C ILE A 420 4.85 10.74 8.46
N THR A 421 5.73 9.81 8.12
CA THR A 421 6.97 10.08 7.40
C THR A 421 6.73 10.22 5.89
N ALA A 422 7.77 10.60 5.15
CA ALA A 422 7.75 10.51 3.70
C ALA A 422 9.05 9.85 3.22
N GLN A 423 8.93 8.70 2.56
CA GLN A 423 10.06 8.06 1.89
C GLN A 423 10.12 8.49 0.42
N LEU A 424 11.27 8.99 0.01
CA LEU A 424 11.59 9.36 -1.36
C LEU A 424 12.78 8.54 -1.87
N GLU A 425 12.87 8.35 -3.18
CA GLU A 425 13.99 7.68 -3.83
C GLU A 425 14.61 8.54 -4.92
N ALA A 426 15.94 8.42 -5.07
CA ALA A 426 16.70 9.06 -6.13
C ALA A 426 16.82 8.08 -7.30
N VAL A 427 15.96 8.20 -8.29
CA VAL A 427 15.85 7.23 -9.37
C VAL A 427 16.67 7.73 -10.56
N GLY A 428 17.68 6.94 -10.94
CA GLY A 428 18.54 7.25 -12.08
C GLY A 428 17.91 6.84 -13.41
N TYR A 429 18.21 7.59 -14.46
CA TYR A 429 17.77 7.32 -15.82
C TYR A 429 18.93 7.48 -16.82
N LEU A 430 18.82 6.75 -17.93
CA LEU A 430 19.50 7.07 -19.19
C LEU A 430 18.47 7.68 -20.13
N ASN A 431 18.85 8.69 -20.90
CA ASN A 431 17.95 9.41 -21.81
C ASN A 431 17.70 8.65 -23.14
N GLY A 432 17.76 7.32 -23.12
CA GLY A 432 17.49 6.52 -24.31
C GLY A 432 18.39 6.80 -25.53
N ALA A 433 17.84 6.53 -26.70
CA ALA A 433 18.45 6.73 -28.01
C ALA A 433 18.25 8.15 -28.56
N ASP A 434 17.17 8.82 -28.18
CA ASP A 434 16.90 10.21 -28.57
C ASP A 434 17.77 11.23 -27.82
N GLY A 435 18.28 10.86 -26.64
CA GLY A 435 19.15 11.68 -25.80
C GLY A 435 18.41 12.70 -24.95
N GLU A 436 17.08 12.72 -24.99
CA GLU A 436 16.22 13.66 -24.27
C GLU A 436 15.67 13.03 -22.99
N PRO A 437 15.68 13.74 -21.84
CA PRO A 437 15.14 13.19 -20.60
C PRO A 437 13.61 13.22 -20.59
N GLY A 438 12.98 12.18 -20.05
CA GLY A 438 11.54 12.14 -19.82
C GLY A 438 10.72 11.68 -21.02
N THR A 439 11.33 10.96 -21.95
CA THR A 439 10.70 10.36 -23.12
C THR A 439 10.47 8.85 -22.90
N ASP A 440 9.75 8.22 -23.84
CA ASP A 440 9.35 6.80 -23.71
C ASP A 440 10.52 5.81 -23.84
N ASP A 441 11.66 6.23 -24.37
CA ASP A 441 12.86 5.40 -24.51
C ASP A 441 13.87 5.56 -23.36
N ASP A 442 13.52 6.35 -22.33
CA ASP A 442 14.26 6.46 -21.08
C ASP A 442 14.48 5.06 -20.45
N VAL A 443 15.72 4.79 -20.02
CA VAL A 443 16.09 3.54 -19.33
C VAL A 443 16.19 3.80 -17.85
N ARG A 444 15.21 3.32 -17.08
CA ARG A 444 15.19 3.41 -15.62
C ARG A 444 16.29 2.54 -15.00
N LEU A 445 17.18 3.14 -14.22
CA LEU A 445 18.27 2.44 -13.52
C LEU A 445 17.88 1.92 -12.13
N GLY A 446 16.72 2.33 -11.63
CA GLY A 446 16.30 2.07 -10.25
C GLY A 446 16.78 3.14 -9.27
N ALA A 447 16.46 2.94 -7.98
CA ALA A 447 16.93 3.81 -6.92
C ALA A 447 18.46 3.70 -6.77
N LEU A 448 19.12 4.85 -6.74
CA LEU A 448 20.55 4.98 -6.59
C LEU A 448 20.88 5.59 -5.22
N PRO A 449 22.03 5.22 -4.61
CA PRO A 449 22.50 5.89 -3.40
C PRO A 449 22.69 7.39 -3.64
N ALA A 450 22.07 8.20 -2.79
CA ALA A 450 22.10 9.66 -2.89
C ALA A 450 22.36 10.32 -1.54
N THR A 451 22.95 11.51 -1.60
CA THR A 451 22.93 12.45 -0.47
C THR A 451 21.66 13.30 -0.58
N TRP A 452 20.92 13.39 0.51
CA TRP A 452 19.65 14.11 0.56
C TRP A 452 19.77 15.42 1.33
N THR A 453 19.16 16.49 0.81
CA THR A 453 19.03 17.79 1.48
C THR A 453 17.61 18.32 1.37
N ALA A 454 17.19 19.12 2.35
CA ALA A 454 15.93 19.86 2.33
C ALA A 454 16.20 21.36 2.51
N ALA A 455 15.59 22.18 1.67
CA ALA A 455 15.68 23.64 1.72
C ALA A 455 14.28 24.27 1.71
N ASN A 456 14.19 25.54 2.07
CA ASN A 456 12.95 26.30 1.92
C ASN A 456 12.61 26.36 0.44
N ARG A 457 11.38 26.00 0.06
CA ARG A 457 11.00 25.93 -1.35
C ARG A 457 10.94 27.31 -2.02
N ASP A 458 10.45 28.30 -1.28
CA ASP A 458 10.21 29.65 -1.78
C ASP A 458 10.40 30.71 -0.68
N ALA A 459 10.23 31.99 -1.05
CA ALA A 459 10.40 33.11 -0.14
C ALA A 459 9.44 33.09 1.06
N ALA A 460 8.26 32.48 0.93
CA ALA A 460 7.32 32.35 2.05
C ALA A 460 7.80 31.30 3.05
N ALA A 461 8.29 30.16 2.55
CA ALA A 461 8.92 29.12 3.38
C ALA A 461 10.18 29.65 4.07
N GLU A 462 11.00 30.46 3.38
CA GLU A 462 12.18 31.10 3.96
C GLU A 462 11.82 32.07 5.08
N ALA A 463 10.82 32.93 4.87
CA ALA A 463 10.34 33.86 5.89
C ALA A 463 9.76 33.18 7.14
N MET A 464 9.36 31.91 7.02
CA MET A 464 8.88 31.06 8.13
C MET A 464 9.96 30.13 8.69
N GLU A 465 11.17 30.14 8.13
CA GLU A 465 12.27 29.23 8.43
C GLU A 465 11.85 27.74 8.37
N ASP A 466 11.05 27.35 7.38
CA ASP A 466 10.45 26.01 7.29
C ASP A 466 11.51 24.89 7.36
N ALA A 467 12.60 24.98 6.60
CA ALA A 467 13.67 23.97 6.59
C ALA A 467 14.37 23.80 7.95
N LYS A 468 14.34 24.81 8.81
CA LYS A 468 14.92 24.75 10.16
C LYS A 468 14.02 24.00 11.15
N PHE A 469 12.70 24.04 10.96
CA PHE A 469 11.74 23.56 11.95
C PHE A 469 10.96 22.32 11.53
N ALA A 470 10.76 22.08 10.23
CA ALA A 470 9.80 21.09 9.74
C ALA A 470 10.27 19.64 9.91
N LEU A 471 11.59 19.39 9.93
CA LEU A 471 12.17 18.04 9.94
C LEU A 471 13.13 17.83 11.11
N THR A 472 13.29 16.58 11.51
CA THR A 472 14.32 16.15 12.47
C THR A 472 15.44 15.36 11.81
N SER A 473 15.15 14.65 10.72
CA SER A 473 16.12 13.92 9.91
C SER A 473 15.57 13.66 8.50
N HIS A 474 16.46 13.35 7.57
CA HIS A 474 16.13 13.00 6.18
C HIS A 474 17.16 12.03 5.56
N GLY A 475 17.71 11.12 6.38
CA GLY A 475 18.73 10.16 5.95
C GLY A 475 18.16 9.06 5.06
N GLY A 476 18.88 8.67 4.00
CA GLY A 476 18.42 7.61 3.09
C GLY A 476 17.13 7.92 2.32
N GLY A 477 16.74 9.19 2.24
CA GLY A 477 15.48 9.61 1.63
C GLY A 477 14.24 9.45 2.51
N LEU A 478 14.40 9.05 3.78
CA LEU A 478 13.31 8.99 4.75
C LEU A 478 13.22 10.32 5.52
N PHE A 479 12.24 11.14 5.18
CA PHE A 479 12.01 12.45 5.80
C PHE A 479 11.13 12.31 7.04
N GLN A 480 11.73 12.56 8.20
CA GLN A 480 11.07 12.49 9.50
C GLN A 480 10.59 13.89 9.93
N PRO A 481 9.27 14.13 10.01
CA PRO A 481 8.75 15.41 10.44
C PRO A 481 9.04 15.65 11.93
N ALA A 482 9.09 16.92 12.30
CA ALA A 482 9.23 17.34 13.69
C ALA A 482 7.95 17.11 14.52
N LEU A 483 8.06 17.36 15.82
CA LEU A 483 6.96 17.18 16.76
C LEU A 483 5.76 18.06 16.41
N ALA A 484 4.58 17.49 16.63
CA ALA A 484 3.32 18.22 16.55
C ALA A 484 3.15 19.28 17.65
N GLY A 485 2.17 20.16 17.44
CA GLY A 485 1.73 21.18 18.39
C GLY A 485 2.34 22.56 18.14
N PRO A 486 1.77 23.61 18.76
CA PRO A 486 2.31 24.97 18.67
C PRO A 486 3.77 25.04 19.10
N ASN A 487 4.64 25.63 18.28
CA ASN A 487 6.05 25.82 18.62
C ASN A 487 6.32 27.31 18.95
N PRO A 488 6.57 27.67 20.22
CA PRO A 488 6.86 29.05 20.63
C PRO A 488 8.08 29.69 19.97
N GLN A 489 8.99 28.89 19.40
CA GLN A 489 10.16 29.38 18.66
C GLN A 489 9.83 29.82 17.24
N ARG A 490 8.65 29.47 16.72
CA ARG A 490 8.21 29.87 15.39
C ARG A 490 7.37 31.13 15.43
N ARG A 491 7.36 31.86 14.31
CA ARG A 491 6.47 32.99 14.10
C ARG A 491 5.01 32.57 14.37
N PHE A 492 4.30 33.40 15.13
CA PHE A 492 2.92 33.17 15.60
C PHE A 492 2.70 31.96 16.51
N GLY A 493 3.78 31.31 16.99
CA GLY A 493 3.65 30.05 17.71
C GLY A 493 3.10 28.91 16.85
N THR A 494 3.27 28.98 15.53
CA THR A 494 2.72 27.96 14.60
C THR A 494 3.35 26.58 14.81
N ASN A 495 2.74 25.55 14.24
CA ASN A 495 3.23 24.17 14.29
C ASN A 495 4.55 24.02 13.50
N ASN A 496 5.24 22.89 13.66
CA ASN A 496 6.44 22.54 12.88
C ASN A 496 6.13 22.02 11.46
N VAL A 497 5.31 22.76 10.73
CA VAL A 497 4.95 22.50 9.32
C VAL A 497 5.91 23.20 8.36
N GLY A 498 5.90 22.85 7.08
CA GLY A 498 6.68 23.59 6.09
C GLY A 498 6.53 23.10 4.65
N ASP A 499 6.91 23.96 3.71
CA ASP A 499 6.98 23.65 2.28
C ASP A 499 8.44 23.61 1.82
N LEU A 500 8.92 22.41 1.48
CA LEU A 500 10.34 22.14 1.29
C LEU A 500 10.64 21.71 -0.15
N ALA A 501 11.73 22.26 -0.69
CA ALA A 501 12.40 21.68 -1.85
C ALA A 501 13.37 20.61 -1.34
N VAL A 502 13.26 19.40 -1.88
CA VAL A 502 14.11 18.27 -1.52
C VAL A 502 15.01 17.92 -2.70
N THR A 503 16.31 17.79 -2.45
CA THR A 503 17.30 17.50 -3.49
C THR A 503 18.00 16.18 -3.19
N ALA A 504 18.03 15.30 -4.18
CA ALA A 504 18.81 14.08 -4.17
C ALA A 504 20.05 14.24 -5.05
N ALA A 505 21.24 14.08 -4.46
CA ALA A 505 22.52 14.17 -5.17
C ALA A 505 23.15 12.78 -5.33
N VAL A 506 23.21 12.27 -6.57
CA VAL A 506 23.79 10.97 -6.92
C VAL A 506 25.20 11.16 -7.47
N LYS A 507 26.15 10.37 -6.97
CA LYS A 507 27.53 10.35 -7.49
C LYS A 507 27.59 9.65 -8.85
N ASN A 508 28.14 10.33 -9.84
CA ASN A 508 28.28 9.86 -11.22
C ASN A 508 29.74 9.98 -11.66
N GLY A 509 30.60 9.11 -11.12
CA GLY A 509 32.05 9.22 -11.30
C GLY A 509 32.61 10.46 -10.59
N GLY A 510 33.29 11.34 -11.33
CA GLY A 510 33.80 12.62 -10.80
C GLY A 510 32.77 13.75 -10.74
N LYS A 511 31.52 13.50 -11.16
CA LYS A 511 30.43 14.49 -11.18
C LYS A 511 29.30 14.07 -10.24
N THR A 512 28.41 15.02 -9.97
CA THR A 512 27.14 14.79 -9.26
C THR A 512 25.99 15.10 -10.20
N VAL A 513 24.99 14.23 -10.23
CA VAL A 513 23.70 14.47 -10.90
C VAL A 513 22.64 14.64 -9.83
N THR A 514 21.81 15.66 -9.94
CA THR A 514 20.80 16.01 -8.94
C THR A 514 19.39 15.84 -9.50
N GLY A 515 18.48 15.34 -8.66
CA GLY A 515 17.05 15.43 -8.87
C GLY A 515 16.42 16.27 -7.78
N GLU A 516 15.33 16.96 -8.09
CA GLU A 516 14.55 17.75 -7.14
C GLU A 516 13.12 17.22 -7.03
N GLY A 517 12.54 17.37 -5.86
CA GLY A 517 11.13 17.12 -5.58
C GLY A 517 10.60 18.11 -4.55
N ARG A 518 9.32 17.96 -4.21
CA ARG A 518 8.63 18.79 -3.23
C ARG A 518 8.15 17.95 -2.05
N LEU A 519 8.42 18.41 -0.83
CA LEU A 519 7.89 17.82 0.38
C LEU A 519 7.08 18.86 1.16
N VAL A 520 5.81 18.55 1.41
CA VAL A 520 4.96 19.33 2.30
C VAL A 520 4.86 18.63 3.64
N VAL A 521 5.40 19.25 4.69
CA VAL A 521 5.18 18.83 6.07
C VAL A 521 3.96 19.56 6.61
N THR A 522 2.90 18.84 6.95
CA THR A 522 1.61 19.42 7.35
C THR A 522 1.09 18.86 8.68
N VAL A 523 -0.09 19.31 9.09
CA VAL A 523 -0.75 18.92 10.35
C VAL A 523 -1.32 17.49 10.29
N GLN A 524 -1.67 16.99 11.46
CA GLN A 524 -2.30 15.69 11.65
C GLN A 524 -3.67 15.60 10.98
N ARG A 525 -4.14 14.37 10.80
CA ARG A 525 -5.54 14.03 10.57
C ARG A 525 -5.99 13.08 11.68
N TRP A 526 -7.20 13.28 12.20
CA TRP A 526 -7.78 12.44 13.27
C TRP A 526 -8.85 11.49 12.75
N ASN A 527 -9.45 11.81 11.61
CA ASN A 527 -10.32 10.89 10.90
C ASN A 527 -9.49 10.18 9.83
N ASP A 528 -9.20 8.91 10.08
CA ASP A 528 -8.40 8.06 9.22
C ASP A 528 -9.16 6.75 8.92
N PRO A 529 -10.15 6.80 8.01
CA PRO A 529 -10.90 5.61 7.64
C PRO A 529 -10.08 4.69 6.71
N PRO A 530 -10.48 3.40 6.59
CA PRO A 530 -9.84 2.42 5.71
C PRO A 530 -9.58 2.90 4.27
N ILE A 531 -10.53 3.63 3.67
CA ILE A 531 -10.38 4.29 2.35
C ILE A 531 -10.39 5.80 2.58
N HIS A 532 -9.39 6.55 2.13
CA HIS A 532 -9.27 8.00 2.42
C HIS A 532 -10.23 8.92 1.71
#